data_AF-A0A951RHT2-F1
#
_entry.id   AF-A0A951RHT2-F1
#
_cell.length_a   1.000
_cell.length_b   1.000
_cell.length_c   1.000
_cell.angle_alpha   90.00
_cell.angle_beta   90.00
_cell.angle_gamma   90.00
#
_symmetry.space_group_name_H-M   'P 1'
#
loop_
_entity.id
_entity.type
_entity.pdbx_description
1 polymer ?
#
loop_
_entity_poly.entity_id
_entity_poly.type
_entity_poly.pdbx_seq_one_letter_code
_entity_poly.pdbx_strand_id
1 'polypeptide(L)'
;GGGHLEQADGTSWMAMYCLNMLDIALEISQEDNTFEDVTTKFFEHFVYIAESLNRMGEDWTGAWDEAEGFFYDLLAKPDGNYVPLKVRSLVGLTSFFATLVLDKKRLEKVPDFVKRLNWFRNYRLKNNLYIVVEELKSGEDILLSLTPRHRLEKLLEALLDENEFFSGHGIRSVSKIHKTPYAVHIDGIKYGITYEPGETTSDLFGGNSNWRGPVWMPMNYLLIQSLLTLYQYYGNSVITACPAGCDRLVNLDQVADDIAQGLISLFTKDSEGHRAIHGNNQLYQHDPHFRDLVLFYEYFHGDTGRGIGASHQTGWTGVVAELIDRIHKKDLTH
;
A
#
# COMPACT_ATOMS: atom_id res chain seq x y z
N GLY A 1 0.58 23.84 18.32
CA GLY A 1 0.43 25.30 18.20
C GLY A 1 -0.04 25.71 16.83
N GLY A 2 -1.35 25.66 16.56
CA GLY A 2 -1.98 26.28 15.38
C GLY A 2 -1.61 25.72 13.99
N GLY A 3 -0.69 24.76 13.90
CA GLY A 3 -0.36 24.09 12.64
C GLY A 3 -1.39 23.03 12.23
N HIS A 4 -1.33 22.59 10.98
CA HIS A 4 -2.14 21.51 10.43
C HIS A 4 -1.25 20.40 9.86
N LEU A 5 -1.81 19.19 9.78
CA LEU A 5 -1.13 18.01 9.26
C LEU A 5 -1.55 17.77 7.82
N GLU A 6 -0.57 17.71 6.93
CA GLU A 6 -0.73 17.29 5.55
C GLU A 6 -0.45 15.78 5.49
N GLN A 7 -1.51 15.02 5.27
CA GLN A 7 -1.51 13.57 5.44
C GLN A 7 -1.33 12.85 4.10
N ALA A 8 -0.27 12.05 4.01
CA ALA A 8 0.05 11.27 2.82
C ALA A 8 -1.01 10.21 2.55
N ASP A 9 -1.55 9.58 3.59
CA ASP A 9 -2.61 8.58 3.47
C ASP A 9 -3.95 9.20 3.05
N GLY A 10 -4.35 10.31 3.65
CA GLY A 10 -5.57 11.03 3.26
C GLY A 10 -5.57 11.38 1.77
N THR A 11 -4.43 11.87 1.27
CA THR A 11 -4.23 12.16 -0.16
C THR A 11 -4.29 10.89 -1.01
N SER A 12 -3.65 9.81 -0.55
CA SER A 12 -3.61 8.53 -1.27
C SER A 12 -4.97 7.84 -1.35
N TRP A 13 -5.78 7.88 -0.29
CA TRP A 13 -7.15 7.37 -0.30
C TRP A 13 -8.05 8.14 -1.26
N MET A 14 -7.90 9.47 -1.32
CA MET A 14 -8.65 10.29 -2.28
C MET A 14 -8.24 10.01 -3.73
N ALA A 15 -6.96 9.74 -3.97
CA ALA A 15 -6.48 9.31 -5.28
C ALA A 15 -7.08 7.95 -5.67
N MET A 16 -7.06 6.96 -4.76
CA MET A 16 -7.65 5.64 -4.99
C MET A 16 -9.16 5.74 -5.25
N TYR A 17 -9.88 6.56 -4.47
CA TYR A 17 -11.28 6.83 -4.71
C TYR A 17 -11.52 7.40 -6.12
N CYS A 18 -10.71 8.36 -6.56
CA CYS A 18 -10.81 8.93 -7.89
C CYS A 18 -10.57 7.88 -8.99
N LEU A 19 -9.57 7.00 -8.82
CA LEU A 19 -9.33 5.91 -9.77
C LEU A 19 -10.48 4.89 -9.80
N ASN A 20 -11.04 4.52 -8.64
CA ASN A 20 -12.19 3.63 -8.60
C ASN A 20 -13.41 4.24 -9.31
N MET A 21 -13.66 5.53 -9.11
CA MET A 21 -14.77 6.23 -9.77
C MET A 21 -14.52 6.41 -11.27
N LEU A 22 -13.26 6.65 -11.67
CA LEU A 22 -12.84 6.66 -13.08
C LEU A 22 -13.13 5.29 -13.71
N ASP A 23 -12.71 4.20 -13.06
CA ASP A 23 -12.86 2.84 -13.59
C ASP A 23 -14.33 2.45 -13.74
N ILE A 24 -15.18 2.78 -12.75
CA ILE A 24 -16.63 2.60 -12.84
C ILE A 24 -17.21 3.42 -14.00
N ALA A 25 -16.84 4.69 -14.14
CA ALA A 25 -17.33 5.54 -15.21
C ALA A 25 -16.88 5.05 -16.59
N LEU A 26 -15.64 4.56 -16.71
CA LEU A 26 -15.10 3.98 -17.92
C LEU A 26 -15.84 2.69 -18.30
N GLU A 27 -16.21 1.86 -17.31
CA GLU A 27 -16.99 0.65 -17.55
C GLU A 27 -18.40 0.97 -18.04
N ILE A 28 -19.09 1.95 -17.42
CA ILE A 28 -20.40 2.41 -17.91
C ILE A 28 -20.28 2.99 -19.32
N SER A 29 -19.19 3.71 -19.60
CA SER A 29 -18.93 4.32 -20.92
C SER A 29 -18.76 3.30 -22.04
N GLN A 30 -18.58 2.01 -21.71
CA GLN A 30 -18.56 0.94 -22.72
C GLN A 30 -19.94 0.72 -23.37
N GLU A 31 -21.01 1.14 -22.70
CA GLU A 31 -22.41 0.99 -23.14
C GLU A 31 -23.13 2.35 -23.29
N ASP A 32 -22.74 3.37 -22.51
CA ASP A 32 -23.32 4.73 -22.54
C ASP A 32 -22.22 5.80 -22.60
N ASN A 33 -21.99 6.34 -23.80
CA ASN A 33 -20.95 7.33 -24.06
C ASN A 33 -21.15 8.66 -23.30
N THR A 34 -22.31 8.93 -22.70
CA THR A 34 -22.52 10.14 -21.89
C THR A 34 -21.67 10.16 -20.62
N PHE A 35 -21.16 9.00 -20.19
CA PHE A 35 -20.25 8.88 -19.04
C PHE A 35 -18.78 9.20 -19.36
N GLU A 36 -18.41 9.45 -20.63
CA GLU A 36 -17.04 9.86 -20.98
C GLU A 36 -16.63 11.20 -20.31
N ASP A 37 -17.59 12.09 -20.08
CA ASP A 37 -17.40 13.33 -19.31
C ASP A 37 -17.04 13.05 -17.84
N VAL A 38 -17.69 12.05 -17.23
CA VAL A 38 -17.42 11.63 -15.84
C VAL A 38 -16.07 10.95 -15.74
N THR A 39 -15.72 10.12 -16.73
CA THR A 39 -14.39 9.49 -16.85
C THR A 39 -13.30 10.55 -16.94
N THR A 40 -13.50 11.58 -17.78
CA THR A 40 -12.57 12.73 -17.89
C THR A 40 -12.42 13.45 -16.56
N LYS A 41 -13.53 13.74 -15.86
CA LYS A 41 -13.50 14.44 -14.58
C LYS A 41 -12.66 13.73 -13.52
N PHE A 42 -12.86 12.42 -13.34
CA PHE A 42 -12.11 11.68 -12.33
C PHE A 42 -10.64 11.47 -12.73
N PHE A 43 -10.34 11.38 -14.02
CA PHE A 43 -8.96 11.43 -14.51
C PHE A 43 -8.27 12.75 -14.15
N GLU A 44 -8.92 13.90 -14.43
CA GLU A 44 -8.36 15.21 -14.10
C GLU A 44 -8.16 15.39 -12.59
N HIS A 45 -9.14 14.98 -11.78
CA HIS A 45 -9.03 15.00 -10.32
C HIS A 45 -7.85 14.16 -9.82
N PHE A 46 -7.70 12.94 -10.34
CA PHE A 46 -6.57 12.09 -9.99
C PHE A 46 -5.23 12.76 -10.32
N VAL A 47 -5.12 13.40 -11.50
CA VAL A 47 -3.90 14.11 -11.90
C VAL A 47 -3.56 15.25 -10.94
N TYR A 48 -4.55 16.03 -10.50
CA TYR A 48 -4.32 17.10 -9.52
C TYR A 48 -3.90 16.58 -8.15
N ILE A 49 -4.52 15.48 -7.69
CA ILE A 49 -4.14 14.83 -6.42
C ILE A 49 -2.72 14.29 -6.49
N ALA A 50 -2.38 13.59 -7.59
CA ALA A 50 -1.04 13.04 -7.79
C ALA A 50 0.03 14.13 -7.87
N GLU A 51 -0.26 15.26 -8.53
CA GLU A 51 0.60 16.43 -8.52
C GLU A 51 0.80 16.96 -7.10
N SER A 52 -0.28 17.12 -6.31
CA SER A 52 -0.20 17.64 -4.94
C SER A 52 0.72 16.80 -4.06
N LEU A 53 0.63 15.46 -4.15
CA LEU A 53 1.46 14.56 -3.35
C LEU A 53 2.93 14.58 -3.79
N ASN A 54 3.16 14.60 -5.10
CA ASN A 54 4.49 14.34 -5.68
C ASN A 54 5.30 15.61 -5.97
N ARG A 55 4.67 16.78 -6.06
CA ARG A 55 5.33 18.04 -6.37
C ARG A 55 6.24 18.47 -5.22
N MET A 56 7.43 18.93 -5.57
CA MET A 56 8.37 19.61 -4.68
C MET A 56 8.74 20.95 -5.35
N GLY A 57 8.91 22.01 -4.57
CA GLY A 57 9.25 23.36 -5.05
C GLY A 57 9.86 24.22 -3.94
N GLU A 58 10.30 25.43 -4.28
CA GLU A 58 10.96 26.35 -3.32
C GLU A 58 10.07 26.64 -2.09
N ASP A 59 8.75 26.68 -2.27
CA ASP A 59 7.77 26.95 -1.22
C ASP A 59 7.08 25.68 -0.66
N TRP A 60 7.42 24.47 -1.15
CA TRP A 60 6.74 23.23 -0.80
C TRP A 60 7.66 22.01 -0.83
N THR A 61 7.83 21.37 0.33
CA THR A 61 8.78 20.26 0.48
C THR A 61 8.27 18.92 -0.04
N GLY A 62 6.98 18.78 -0.41
CA GLY A 62 6.41 17.52 -0.91
C GLY A 62 6.40 16.41 0.14
N ALA A 63 5.51 15.42 -0.01
CA ALA A 63 5.48 14.29 0.92
C ALA A 63 6.66 13.32 0.71
N TRP A 64 7.28 13.35 -0.47
CA TRP A 64 8.38 12.44 -0.84
C TRP A 64 9.74 12.98 -0.38
N ASP A 65 10.47 12.17 0.40
CA ASP A 65 11.87 12.43 0.74
C ASP A 65 12.78 11.68 -0.26
N GLU A 66 13.47 12.42 -1.13
CA GLU A 66 14.35 11.82 -2.15
C GLU A 66 15.56 11.09 -1.58
N ALA A 67 16.03 11.49 -0.39
CA ALA A 67 17.20 10.92 0.26
C ALA A 67 16.86 9.61 0.97
N GLU A 68 15.70 9.54 1.62
CA GLU A 68 15.22 8.34 2.31
C GLU A 68 14.34 7.44 1.44
N GLY A 69 13.92 7.91 0.26
CA GLY A 69 13.12 7.12 -0.69
C GLY A 69 11.75 6.74 -0.14
N PHE A 70 11.09 7.65 0.59
CA PHE A 70 9.84 7.33 1.28
C PHE A 70 8.87 8.53 1.37
N PHE A 71 7.58 8.25 1.49
CA PHE A 71 6.54 9.26 1.70
C PHE A 71 6.25 9.50 3.19
N TYR A 72 6.19 10.77 3.61
CA TYR A 72 5.95 11.20 4.97
C TYR A 72 4.83 12.24 5.05
N ASP A 73 4.11 12.25 6.17
CA ASP A 73 3.24 13.36 6.52
C ASP A 73 4.07 14.62 6.78
N LEU A 74 3.49 15.78 6.49
CA LEU A 74 4.12 17.07 6.75
C LEU A 74 3.34 17.83 7.81
N LEU A 75 4.03 18.32 8.84
CA LEU A 75 3.48 19.31 9.75
C LEU A 75 3.70 20.70 9.17
N ALA A 76 2.63 21.33 8.71
CA ALA A 76 2.62 22.73 8.28
C ALA A 76 2.47 23.63 9.52
N LYS A 77 3.50 24.40 9.82
CA LYS A 77 3.51 25.33 10.96
C LYS A 77 2.92 26.68 10.59
N PRO A 78 2.41 27.47 11.57
CA PRO A 78 1.86 28.80 11.31
C PRO A 78 2.85 29.82 10.72
N ASP A 79 4.16 29.57 10.88
CA ASP A 79 5.23 30.41 10.34
C ASP A 79 5.57 30.09 8.87
N GLY A 80 4.84 29.17 8.24
CA GLY A 80 5.06 28.73 6.86
C GLY A 80 6.12 27.63 6.71
N ASN A 81 6.75 27.20 7.80
CA ASN A 81 7.73 26.12 7.75
C ASN A 81 7.04 24.75 7.78
N TYR A 82 7.60 23.81 7.02
CA TYR A 82 7.16 22.41 7.00
C TYR A 82 8.15 21.53 7.75
N VAL A 83 7.64 20.58 8.52
CA VAL A 83 8.45 19.54 9.17
C VAL A 83 7.96 18.17 8.73
N PRO A 84 8.76 17.40 7.98
CA PRO A 84 8.40 16.03 7.65
C PRO A 84 8.43 15.16 8.91
N LEU A 85 7.35 14.44 9.14
CA LEU A 85 7.24 13.44 10.20
C LEU A 85 7.78 12.12 9.66
N LYS A 86 9.08 11.89 9.88
CA LYS A 86 9.85 10.77 9.31
C LYS A 86 9.54 9.41 9.95
N VAL A 87 8.27 9.04 9.91
CA VAL A 87 7.74 7.77 10.39
C VAL A 87 7.44 6.88 9.20
N ARG A 88 8.39 6.00 8.85
CA ARG A 88 8.16 4.92 7.90
C ARG A 88 7.07 3.96 8.41
N SER A 89 5.88 4.11 7.86
CA SER A 89 4.68 3.34 8.22
C SER A 89 3.82 3.05 6.99
N LEU A 90 2.76 2.26 7.18
CA LEU A 90 1.75 2.04 6.15
C LEU A 90 1.14 3.33 5.60
N VAL A 91 1.14 4.43 6.36
CA VAL A 91 0.70 5.75 5.89
C VAL A 91 1.46 6.13 4.61
N GLY A 92 2.79 6.07 4.64
CA GLY A 92 3.61 6.35 3.45
C GLY A 92 3.44 5.30 2.34
N LEU A 93 3.21 4.04 2.71
CA LEU A 93 2.97 2.95 1.75
C LEU A 93 1.59 2.99 1.09
N THR A 94 0.61 3.71 1.65
CA THR A 94 -0.72 3.85 1.02
C THR A 94 -0.65 4.50 -0.36
N SER A 95 0.44 5.22 -0.65
CA SER A 95 0.77 5.75 -1.97
C SER A 95 0.85 4.68 -3.07
N PHE A 96 1.06 3.41 -2.71
CA PHE A 96 0.99 2.26 -3.63
C PHE A 96 -0.43 1.93 -4.08
N PHE A 97 -1.45 2.25 -3.28
CA PHE A 97 -2.79 1.68 -3.47
C PHE A 97 -3.55 2.28 -4.64
N ALA A 98 -3.25 3.53 -4.98
CA ALA A 98 -3.87 4.23 -6.08
C ALA A 98 -3.18 3.87 -7.41
N THR A 99 -3.56 2.72 -7.97
CA THR A 99 -3.12 2.24 -9.28
C THR A 99 -4.31 1.78 -10.14
N LEU A 100 -4.28 2.07 -11.43
CA LEU A 100 -5.28 1.63 -12.41
C LEU A 100 -4.63 1.47 -13.78
N VAL A 101 -4.88 0.32 -14.43
CA VAL A 101 -4.52 0.11 -15.83
C VAL A 101 -5.75 0.38 -16.69
N LEU A 102 -5.65 1.40 -17.55
CA LEU A 102 -6.61 1.65 -18.62
C LEU A 102 -6.23 0.78 -19.81
N ASP A 103 -6.91 -0.35 -19.98
CA ASP A 103 -6.60 -1.26 -21.08
C ASP A 103 -7.03 -0.67 -22.43
N LYS A 104 -6.24 -0.97 -23.46
CA LYS A 104 -6.45 -0.46 -24.81
C LYS A 104 -7.83 -0.79 -25.38
N LYS A 105 -8.44 -1.93 -25.03
CA LYS A 105 -9.72 -2.36 -25.61
C LYS A 105 -10.86 -1.48 -25.08
N ARG A 106 -10.83 -1.12 -23.81
CA ARG A 106 -11.79 -0.17 -23.23
C ARG A 106 -11.58 1.23 -23.79
N LEU A 107 -10.33 1.66 -23.97
CA LEU A 107 -9.98 2.97 -24.53
C LEU A 107 -10.44 3.14 -25.99
N GLU A 108 -10.42 2.08 -26.81
CA GLU A 108 -10.91 2.12 -28.21
C GLU A 108 -12.40 2.49 -28.32
N LYS A 109 -13.20 2.25 -27.28
CA LYS A 109 -14.63 2.55 -27.25
C LYS A 109 -14.99 3.93 -26.69
N VAL A 110 -14.03 4.67 -26.14
CA VAL A 110 -14.25 5.99 -25.51
C VAL A 110 -13.38 7.09 -26.15
N PRO A 111 -13.59 7.38 -27.45
CA PRO A 111 -12.71 8.26 -28.22
C PRO A 111 -12.70 9.72 -27.72
N ASP A 112 -13.78 10.21 -27.11
CA ASP A 112 -13.83 11.58 -26.59
C ASP A 112 -13.02 11.71 -25.29
N PHE A 113 -13.08 10.71 -24.41
CA PHE A 113 -12.21 10.61 -23.25
C PHE A 113 -10.74 10.53 -23.67
N VAL A 114 -10.38 9.64 -24.62
CA VAL A 114 -8.99 9.51 -25.10
C VAL A 114 -8.48 10.83 -25.68
N LYS A 115 -9.30 11.54 -26.46
CA LYS A 115 -8.96 12.87 -27.00
C LYS A 115 -8.65 13.87 -25.88
N ARG A 116 -9.45 13.91 -24.82
CA ARG A 116 -9.26 14.83 -23.69
C ARG A 116 -8.07 14.45 -22.82
N LEU A 117 -7.87 13.17 -22.55
CA LEU A 117 -6.67 12.64 -21.88
C LEU A 117 -5.41 13.10 -22.61
N ASN A 118 -5.36 12.90 -23.94
CA ASN A 118 -4.25 13.32 -24.77
C ASN A 118 -4.04 14.83 -24.74
N TRP A 119 -5.12 15.61 -24.87
CA TRP A 119 -5.05 17.07 -24.79
C TRP A 119 -4.51 17.53 -23.44
N PHE A 120 -5.04 17.00 -22.33
CA PHE A 120 -4.67 17.41 -20.97
C PHE A 120 -3.22 17.05 -20.66
N ARG A 121 -2.79 15.83 -21.00
CA ARG A 121 -1.38 15.42 -20.86
C ARG A 121 -0.45 16.35 -21.66
N ASN A 122 -0.78 16.66 -22.92
CA ASN A 122 0.02 17.53 -23.77
C ASN A 122 0.03 18.98 -23.27
N TYR A 123 -1.09 19.47 -22.74
CA TYR A 123 -1.16 20.78 -22.09
C TYR A 123 -0.20 20.82 -20.90
N ARG A 124 -0.23 19.82 -20.02
CA ARG A 124 0.65 19.75 -18.86
C ARG A 124 2.13 19.70 -19.25
N LEU A 125 2.48 18.89 -20.25
CA LEU A 125 3.85 18.83 -20.80
C LEU A 125 4.32 20.20 -21.32
N LYS A 126 3.51 20.87 -22.14
CA LYS A 126 3.85 22.19 -22.72
C LYS A 126 4.04 23.28 -21.67
N ASN A 127 3.39 23.15 -20.51
CA ASN A 127 3.44 24.13 -19.43
C ASN A 127 4.35 23.69 -18.27
N ASN A 128 5.18 22.66 -18.46
CA ASN A 128 6.09 22.14 -17.42
C ASN A 128 5.39 21.79 -16.11
N LEU A 129 4.18 21.23 -16.20
CA LEU A 129 3.39 20.75 -15.06
C LEU A 129 3.66 19.26 -14.80
N TYR A 130 3.34 18.78 -13.60
CA TYR A 130 3.56 17.38 -13.22
C TYR A 130 2.86 16.40 -14.16
N ILE A 131 3.53 15.31 -14.55
CA ILE A 131 3.06 14.33 -15.53
C ILE A 131 2.81 12.99 -14.83
N VAL A 132 1.54 12.58 -14.79
CA VAL A 132 1.12 11.27 -14.27
C VAL A 132 1.30 10.15 -15.30
N VAL A 133 0.92 10.42 -16.55
CA VAL A 133 1.04 9.45 -17.65
C VAL A 133 2.47 9.55 -18.21
N GLU A 134 3.41 8.86 -17.57
CA GLU A 134 4.83 8.85 -17.93
C GLU A 134 5.02 8.33 -19.37
N GLU A 135 4.48 7.13 -19.65
CA GLU A 135 4.49 6.51 -20.96
C GLU A 135 3.11 6.59 -21.63
N LEU A 136 3.08 7.06 -22.87
CA LEU A 136 1.89 7.05 -23.71
C LEU A 136 2.28 6.60 -25.11
N LYS A 137 1.90 5.36 -25.46
CA LYS A 137 2.10 4.77 -26.78
C LYS A 137 0.74 4.46 -27.39
N SER A 138 0.57 4.78 -28.67
CA SER A 138 -0.71 4.61 -29.35
C SER A 138 -1.08 3.13 -29.43
N GLY A 139 -2.28 2.78 -28.96
CA GLY A 139 -2.77 1.40 -28.98
C GLY A 139 -2.17 0.48 -27.89
N GLU A 140 -1.53 1.06 -26.88
CA GLU A 140 -1.06 0.35 -25.68
C GLU A 140 -1.90 0.75 -24.46
N ASP A 141 -1.81 -0.06 -23.40
CA ASP A 141 -2.45 0.23 -22.13
C ASP A 141 -1.82 1.47 -21.49
N ILE A 142 -2.54 2.14 -20.59
CA ILE A 142 -2.05 3.31 -19.85
C ILE A 142 -2.11 3.01 -18.37
N LEU A 143 -0.98 3.16 -17.67
CA LEU A 143 -0.94 3.12 -16.22
C LEU A 143 -1.22 4.50 -15.63
N LEU A 144 -2.20 4.55 -14.72
CA LEU A 144 -2.37 5.63 -13.76
C LEU A 144 -1.87 5.13 -12.42
N SER A 145 -0.79 5.73 -11.90
CA SER A 145 -0.23 5.41 -10.60
C SER A 145 0.05 6.69 -9.84
N LEU A 146 -0.31 6.71 -8.55
CA LEU A 146 0.03 7.82 -7.67
C LEU A 146 1.54 7.88 -7.39
N THR A 147 2.20 6.72 -7.44
CA THR A 147 3.63 6.59 -7.25
C THR A 147 4.31 6.37 -8.61
N PRO A 148 5.14 7.32 -9.10
CA PRO A 148 5.93 7.15 -10.31
C PRO A 148 6.88 5.96 -10.24
N ARG A 149 7.24 5.40 -11.41
CA ARG A 149 8.05 4.18 -11.48
C ARG A 149 9.34 4.23 -10.65
N HIS A 150 10.12 5.31 -10.77
CA HIS A 150 11.39 5.45 -10.06
C HIS A 150 11.23 5.53 -8.53
N ARG A 151 10.10 6.05 -8.03
CA ARG A 151 9.77 6.09 -6.59
C ARG A 151 9.28 4.73 -6.10
N LEU A 152 8.50 4.04 -6.94
CA LEU A 152 8.08 2.66 -6.70
C LEU A 152 9.30 1.76 -6.49
N GLU A 153 10.29 1.82 -7.40
CA GLU A 153 11.52 1.02 -7.30
C GLU A 153 12.28 1.29 -5.99
N LYS A 154 12.42 2.56 -5.57
CA LYS A 154 13.01 2.92 -4.26
C LYS A 154 12.19 2.42 -3.07
N LEU A 155 10.86 2.55 -3.12
CA LEU A 155 9.99 2.12 -2.02
C LEU A 155 10.03 0.60 -1.80
N LEU A 156 10.19 -0.18 -2.88
CA LEU A 156 10.31 -1.64 -2.80
C LEU A 156 11.52 -2.07 -1.95
N GLU A 157 12.60 -1.28 -1.90
CA GLU A 157 13.76 -1.57 -1.07
C GLU A 157 13.36 -1.62 0.42
N ALA A 158 12.68 -0.59 0.91
CA ALA A 158 12.21 -0.56 2.30
C ALA A 158 11.07 -1.56 2.55
N LEU A 159 10.12 -1.68 1.60
CA LEU A 159 8.97 -2.58 1.73
C LEU A 159 9.38 -4.04 1.89
N LEU A 160 10.42 -4.47 1.16
CA LEU A 160 10.89 -5.85 1.09
C LEU A 160 12.07 -6.15 2.03
N ASP A 161 12.55 -5.18 2.80
CA ASP A 161 13.59 -5.38 3.81
C ASP A 161 13.01 -6.00 5.09
N GLU A 162 13.58 -7.12 5.51
CA GLU A 162 13.19 -7.84 6.73
C GLU A 162 13.48 -7.07 8.03
N ASN A 163 14.44 -6.14 7.98
CA ASN A 163 14.77 -5.21 9.06
C ASN A 163 13.85 -3.99 9.09
N GLU A 164 12.94 -3.87 8.11
CA GLU A 164 11.94 -2.82 8.00
C GLU A 164 10.53 -3.41 8.05
N PHE A 165 9.91 -3.58 6.88
CA PHE A 165 8.50 -3.89 6.73
C PHE A 165 8.23 -5.38 6.51
N PHE A 166 9.11 -6.07 5.78
CA PHE A 166 8.89 -7.44 5.33
C PHE A 166 9.04 -8.43 6.49
N SER A 167 8.07 -9.30 6.68
CA SER A 167 8.14 -10.37 7.67
C SER A 167 7.68 -11.67 7.04
N GLY A 168 8.02 -12.80 7.68
CA GLY A 168 7.48 -14.11 7.29
C GLY A 168 5.96 -14.23 7.40
N HIS A 169 5.27 -13.19 7.89
CA HIS A 169 3.83 -13.16 8.11
C HIS A 169 3.11 -12.05 7.34
N GLY A 170 3.81 -11.32 6.46
CA GLY A 170 3.31 -10.17 5.72
C GLY A 170 4.03 -8.86 6.06
N ILE A 171 3.44 -7.74 5.67
CA ILE A 171 3.97 -6.38 5.83
C ILE A 171 3.51 -5.77 7.16
N ARG A 172 4.50 -5.34 7.96
CA ARG A 172 4.31 -4.64 9.23
C ARG A 172 3.69 -3.26 9.04
N SER A 173 2.92 -2.80 10.03
CA SER A 173 2.28 -1.49 9.94
C SER A 173 3.24 -0.30 10.12
N VAL A 174 4.36 -0.52 10.80
CA VAL A 174 5.48 0.42 10.99
C VAL A 174 6.79 -0.30 10.75
N SER A 175 7.74 0.36 10.10
CA SER A 175 9.07 -0.18 9.85
C SER A 175 9.78 -0.48 11.16
N LYS A 176 10.42 -1.65 11.22
CA LYS A 176 11.17 -2.13 12.38
C LYS A 176 12.42 -1.30 12.69
N ILE A 177 12.84 -0.39 11.80
CA ILE A 177 13.86 0.64 12.11
C ILE A 177 13.48 1.50 13.31
N HIS A 178 12.16 1.70 13.54
CA HIS A 178 11.64 2.47 14.67
C HIS A 178 11.72 1.74 16.00
N LYS A 179 12.42 0.59 16.07
CA LYS A 179 12.99 0.09 17.33
C LYS A 179 13.91 1.13 17.97
N THR A 180 14.59 1.92 17.15
CA THR A 180 15.16 3.20 17.57
C THR A 180 14.04 4.25 17.49
N PRO A 181 13.53 4.80 18.61
CA PRO A 181 12.37 5.67 18.57
C PRO A 181 12.58 6.92 17.74
N TYR A 182 11.59 7.25 16.91
CA TYR A 182 11.52 8.55 16.24
C TYR A 182 10.77 9.56 17.11
N ALA A 183 11.25 10.80 17.18
CA ALA A 183 10.59 11.86 17.93
C ALA A 183 10.80 13.24 17.33
N VAL A 184 9.79 14.10 17.48
CA VAL A 184 9.80 15.53 17.13
C VAL A 184 9.42 16.36 18.34
N HIS A 185 9.95 17.58 18.42
CA HIS A 185 9.59 18.54 19.45
C HIS A 185 8.69 19.62 18.83
N ILE A 186 7.49 19.76 19.38
CA ILE A 186 6.49 20.74 18.94
C ILE A 186 6.04 21.50 20.18
N ASP A 187 6.24 22.82 20.20
CA ASP A 187 5.93 23.70 21.34
C ASP A 187 6.49 23.21 22.68
N GLY A 188 7.70 22.65 22.68
CA GLY A 188 8.36 22.11 23.88
C GLY A 188 7.87 20.73 24.32
N ILE A 189 6.87 20.15 23.64
CA ILE A 189 6.38 18.80 23.90
C ILE A 189 7.04 17.83 22.91
N LYS A 190 7.58 16.72 23.44
CA LYS A 190 8.13 15.63 22.65
C LYS A 190 7.02 14.67 22.22
N TYR A 191 6.79 14.57 20.92
CA TYR A 191 5.94 13.55 20.30
C TYR A 191 6.81 12.50 19.65
N GLY A 192 6.39 11.24 19.64
CA GLY A 192 7.19 10.20 19.02
C GLY A 192 6.48 8.86 18.90
N ILE A 193 7.16 7.93 18.25
CA ILE A 193 6.71 6.58 18.00
C ILE A 193 7.86 5.60 18.23
N THR A 194 7.51 4.37 18.60
CA THR A 194 8.42 3.25 18.70
C THR A 194 7.76 2.05 18.04
N TYR A 195 8.56 1.15 17.47
CA TYR A 195 8.08 -0.10 16.93
C TYR A 195 7.57 -1.01 18.04
N GLU A 196 6.29 -1.34 17.97
CA GLU A 196 5.55 -2.19 18.91
C GLU A 196 4.88 -3.30 18.09
N PRO A 197 5.50 -4.49 17.97
CA PRO A 197 5.02 -5.53 17.05
C PRO A 197 3.70 -6.20 17.47
N GLY A 198 3.26 -6.03 18.72
CA GLY A 198 2.09 -6.68 19.30
C GLY A 198 1.08 -5.69 19.86
N GLU A 199 0.68 -5.89 21.11
CA GLU A 199 -0.14 -4.95 21.88
C GLU A 199 0.60 -3.61 22.09
N THR A 200 -0.13 -2.49 22.23
CA THR A 200 0.47 -1.18 22.54
C THR A 200 0.88 -1.12 24.02
N THR A 201 2.03 -0.51 24.30
CA THR A 201 2.50 -0.22 25.68
C THR A 201 1.91 1.07 26.25
N SER A 202 1.16 1.83 25.44
CA SER A 202 0.45 3.04 25.85
C SER A 202 -1.06 2.79 26.05
N ASP A 203 -1.66 3.55 26.97
CA ASP A 203 -3.10 3.50 27.29
C ASP A 203 -4.02 4.07 26.19
N LEU A 204 -3.46 4.64 25.13
CA LEU A 204 -4.22 5.12 23.98
C LEU A 204 -5.00 3.95 23.35
N PHE A 205 -6.30 4.16 23.12
CA PHE A 205 -7.22 3.15 22.60
C PHE A 205 -7.32 1.86 23.45
N GLY A 206 -7.03 1.96 24.75
CA GLY A 206 -7.27 0.88 25.70
C GLY A 206 -6.34 -0.32 25.56
N GLY A 207 -5.14 -0.15 25.00
CA GLY A 207 -4.11 -1.20 24.98
C GLY A 207 -4.23 -2.22 23.83
N ASN A 208 -5.44 -2.43 23.31
CA ASN A 208 -5.80 -3.61 22.51
C ASN A 208 -5.79 -3.42 20.99
N SER A 209 -5.70 -2.20 20.48
CA SER A 209 -5.56 -1.91 19.04
C SER A 209 -4.26 -1.17 18.80
N ASN A 210 -3.38 -1.74 17.96
CA ASN A 210 -2.06 -1.19 17.71
C ASN A 210 -1.71 -1.19 16.22
N TRP A 211 -1.31 -0.01 15.73
CA TRP A 211 -0.88 0.22 14.35
C TRP A 211 0.63 0.50 14.25
N ARG A 212 1.41 0.21 15.30
CA ARG A 212 2.82 0.60 15.40
C ARG A 212 3.81 -0.54 15.17
N GLY A 213 3.44 -1.53 14.37
CA GLY A 213 4.29 -2.67 14.07
C GLY A 213 3.57 -3.97 13.69
N PRO A 214 2.32 -4.23 14.13
CA PRO A 214 1.64 -5.46 13.77
C PRO A 214 1.32 -5.58 12.28
N VAL A 215 1.05 -6.80 11.82
CA VAL A 215 0.56 -7.09 10.47
C VAL A 215 -0.97 -7.01 10.46
N TRP A 216 -1.49 -6.25 9.50
CA TRP A 216 -2.93 -6.08 9.27
C TRP A 216 -3.32 -6.65 7.91
N MET A 217 -4.20 -7.65 7.92
CA MET A 217 -4.69 -8.33 6.71
C MET A 217 -5.22 -7.37 5.63
N PRO A 218 -6.11 -6.39 5.93
CA PRO A 218 -6.69 -5.55 4.88
C PRO A 218 -5.66 -4.70 4.15
N MET A 219 -4.68 -4.16 4.87
CA MET A 219 -3.63 -3.32 4.28
C MET A 219 -2.69 -4.13 3.40
N ASN A 220 -2.36 -5.34 3.84
CA ASN A 220 -1.58 -6.28 3.05
C ASN A 220 -2.32 -6.74 1.79
N TYR A 221 -3.63 -7.00 1.90
CA TYR A 221 -4.46 -7.36 0.77
C TYR A 221 -4.48 -6.25 -0.28
N LEU A 222 -4.68 -4.99 0.11
CA LEU A 222 -4.65 -3.85 -0.81
C LEU A 222 -3.28 -3.68 -1.47
N LEU A 223 -2.20 -3.88 -0.72
CA LEU A 223 -0.84 -3.87 -1.27
C LEU A 223 -0.64 -4.97 -2.32
N ILE A 224 -1.08 -6.20 -2.04
CA ILE A 224 -1.04 -7.33 -2.98
C ILE A 224 -1.80 -6.94 -4.26
N GLN A 225 -3.04 -6.45 -4.15
CA GLN A 225 -3.82 -6.04 -5.33
C GLN A 225 -3.11 -4.97 -6.16
N SER A 226 -2.45 -4.02 -5.49
CA SER A 226 -1.68 -2.96 -6.16
C SER A 226 -0.46 -3.49 -6.91
N LEU A 227 0.28 -4.43 -6.30
CA LEU A 227 1.42 -5.10 -6.94
C LEU A 227 0.98 -5.85 -8.20
N LEU A 228 -0.22 -6.45 -8.19
CA LEU A 228 -0.78 -7.16 -9.35
C LEU A 228 -1.20 -6.21 -10.46
N THR A 229 -1.84 -5.09 -10.14
CA THR A 229 -2.15 -4.03 -11.10
C THR A 229 -0.88 -3.48 -11.74
N LEU A 230 0.17 -3.25 -10.94
CA LEU A 230 1.47 -2.81 -11.45
C LEU A 230 2.13 -3.88 -12.31
N TYR A 231 2.05 -5.15 -11.94
CA TYR A 231 2.55 -6.26 -12.76
C TYR A 231 1.81 -6.39 -14.08
N GLN A 232 0.48 -6.22 -14.10
CA GLN A 232 -0.32 -6.26 -15.33
C GLN A 232 0.23 -5.28 -16.37
N TYR A 233 0.68 -4.10 -15.94
CA TYR A 233 1.27 -3.10 -16.82
C TYR A 233 2.76 -3.34 -17.10
N TYR A 234 3.58 -3.51 -16.06
CA TYR A 234 5.03 -3.57 -16.20
C TYR A 234 5.56 -4.94 -16.63
N GLY A 235 4.82 -6.01 -16.41
CA GLY A 235 5.28 -7.38 -16.56
C GLY A 235 6.63 -7.60 -15.87
N ASN A 236 7.61 -8.10 -16.61
CA ASN A 236 8.97 -8.35 -16.11
C ASN A 236 9.91 -7.13 -16.26
N SER A 237 9.39 -5.93 -16.56
CA SER A 237 10.25 -4.74 -16.66
C SER A 237 10.63 -4.15 -15.31
N VAL A 238 9.91 -4.49 -14.24
CA VAL A 238 10.25 -4.17 -12.84
C VAL A 238 10.62 -5.47 -12.15
N ILE A 239 11.89 -5.58 -11.76
CA ILE A 239 12.47 -6.73 -11.07
C ILE A 239 13.17 -6.21 -9.82
N THR A 240 12.97 -6.89 -8.70
CA THR A 240 13.58 -6.52 -7.41
C THR A 240 14.06 -7.76 -6.65
N ALA A 241 14.95 -7.57 -5.69
CA ALA A 241 15.33 -8.62 -4.75
C ALA A 241 14.21 -8.81 -3.72
N CYS A 242 13.79 -10.06 -3.49
CA CYS A 242 12.82 -10.39 -2.44
C CYS A 242 13.24 -11.64 -1.65
N PRO A 243 13.59 -11.51 -0.35
CA PRO A 243 13.69 -10.24 0.42
C PRO A 243 14.72 -9.25 -0.15
N ALA A 244 14.61 -7.98 0.23
CA ALA A 244 15.60 -6.97 -0.18
C ALA A 244 17.01 -7.37 0.27
N GLY A 245 17.99 -7.19 -0.60
CA GLY A 245 19.40 -7.53 -0.33
C GLY A 245 19.80 -8.99 -0.56
N CYS A 246 18.89 -9.86 -1.03
CA CYS A 246 19.24 -11.23 -1.45
C CYS A 246 19.42 -11.35 -2.98
N ASP A 247 19.94 -12.50 -3.44
CA ASP A 247 20.18 -12.77 -4.86
C ASP A 247 18.92 -13.23 -5.63
N ARG A 248 17.78 -13.44 -4.94
CA ARG A 248 16.51 -13.86 -5.55
C ARG A 248 15.82 -12.65 -6.19
N LEU A 249 16.04 -12.49 -7.49
CA LEU A 249 15.38 -11.48 -8.33
C LEU A 249 14.02 -11.97 -8.81
N VAL A 250 12.99 -11.19 -8.53
CA VAL A 250 11.58 -11.53 -8.81
C VAL A 250 10.83 -10.34 -9.39
N ASN A 251 9.75 -10.62 -10.12
CA ASN A 251 8.82 -9.60 -10.60
C ASN A 251 7.74 -9.27 -9.53
N LEU A 252 6.91 -8.27 -9.79
CA LEU A 252 5.90 -7.80 -8.82
C LEU A 252 4.80 -8.84 -8.51
N ASP A 253 4.49 -9.74 -9.45
CA ASP A 253 3.53 -10.83 -9.23
C ASP A 253 4.06 -11.89 -8.26
N GLN A 254 5.36 -12.20 -8.34
CA GLN A 254 6.05 -13.07 -7.40
C GLN A 254 6.22 -12.42 -6.02
N VAL A 255 6.48 -11.10 -5.96
CA VAL A 255 6.46 -10.36 -4.68
C VAL A 255 5.08 -10.44 -4.03
N ALA A 256 4.01 -10.27 -4.81
CA ALA A 256 2.64 -10.41 -4.31
C ALA A 256 2.37 -11.83 -3.76
N ASP A 257 2.91 -12.87 -4.41
CA ASP A 257 2.80 -14.25 -3.94
C ASP A 257 3.58 -14.48 -2.64
N ASP A 258 4.77 -13.93 -2.49
CA ASP A 258 5.57 -14.07 -1.28
C ASP A 258 4.85 -13.45 -0.06
N ILE A 259 4.24 -12.27 -0.24
CA ILE A 259 3.44 -11.62 0.80
C ILE A 259 2.19 -12.47 1.10
N ALA A 260 1.49 -12.96 0.07
CA ALA A 260 0.30 -13.80 0.22
C ALA A 260 0.61 -15.10 0.97
N GLN A 261 1.71 -15.78 0.63
CA GLN A 261 2.17 -16.98 1.31
C GLN A 261 2.52 -16.69 2.77
N GLY A 262 3.17 -15.56 3.06
CA GLY A 262 3.41 -15.11 4.43
C GLY A 262 2.11 -14.95 5.23
N LEU A 263 1.08 -14.34 4.65
CA LEU A 263 -0.23 -14.18 5.31
C LEU A 263 -0.99 -15.50 5.47
N ILE A 264 -0.91 -16.39 4.49
CA ILE A 264 -1.50 -17.75 4.59
C ILE A 264 -0.79 -18.55 5.67
N SER A 265 0.54 -18.38 5.79
CA SER A 265 1.36 -19.11 6.77
C SER A 265 0.90 -18.92 8.21
N LEU A 266 0.29 -17.76 8.51
CA LEU A 266 -0.33 -17.47 9.81
C LEU A 266 -1.28 -18.60 10.25
N PHE A 267 -2.06 -19.09 9.29
CA PHE A 267 -3.13 -20.06 9.50
C PHE A 267 -2.70 -21.48 9.24
N THR A 268 -1.54 -21.75 8.64
CA THR A 268 -1.08 -23.12 8.34
C THR A 268 -0.25 -23.71 9.48
N LYS A 269 -0.15 -25.04 9.54
CA LYS A 269 0.77 -25.71 10.46
C LYS A 269 2.18 -25.66 9.89
N ASP A 270 3.16 -25.33 10.71
CA ASP A 270 4.58 -25.45 10.38
C ASP A 270 5.06 -26.91 10.45
N SER A 271 6.37 -27.12 10.30
CA SER A 271 7.00 -28.45 10.38
C SER A 271 6.87 -29.12 11.75
N GLU A 272 6.63 -28.35 12.82
CA GLU A 272 6.40 -28.85 14.18
C GLU A 272 4.90 -29.05 14.48
N GLY A 273 4.03 -28.68 13.54
CA GLY A 273 2.58 -28.81 13.68
C GLY A 273 1.91 -27.61 14.33
N HIS A 274 2.63 -26.51 14.56
CA HIS A 274 2.12 -25.30 15.21
C HIS A 274 1.57 -24.30 14.21
N ARG A 275 0.55 -23.53 14.61
CA ARG A 275 0.07 -22.37 13.83
C ARG A 275 0.51 -21.08 14.47
N ALA A 276 0.99 -20.12 13.69
CA ALA A 276 1.46 -18.84 14.22
C ALA A 276 0.33 -18.09 14.95
N ILE A 277 -0.90 -18.12 14.41
CA ILE A 277 -2.06 -17.46 15.03
C ILE A 277 -2.32 -17.85 16.50
N HIS A 278 -1.97 -19.07 16.91
CA HIS A 278 -2.20 -19.54 18.27
C HIS A 278 -1.08 -19.14 19.24
N GLY A 279 0.07 -18.70 18.73
CA GLY A 279 1.24 -18.32 19.52
C GLY A 279 1.57 -19.39 20.57
N ASN A 280 1.70 -18.97 21.83
CA ASN A 280 2.03 -19.87 22.95
C ASN A 280 0.82 -20.54 23.60
N ASN A 281 -0.39 -20.43 23.03
CA ASN A 281 -1.60 -20.99 23.64
C ASN A 281 -1.63 -22.51 23.51
N GLN A 282 -1.26 -23.20 24.58
CA GLN A 282 -1.12 -24.67 24.62
C GLN A 282 -2.42 -25.41 24.29
N LEU A 283 -3.59 -24.85 24.64
CA LEU A 283 -4.88 -25.45 24.33
C LEU A 283 -5.08 -25.57 22.83
N TYR A 284 -4.91 -24.47 22.10
CA TYR A 284 -5.09 -24.45 20.64
C TYR A 284 -3.88 -25.00 19.87
N GLN A 285 -2.71 -25.19 20.48
CA GLN A 285 -1.58 -25.83 19.80
C GLN A 285 -1.62 -27.36 19.91
N HIS A 286 -1.99 -27.90 21.09
CA HIS A 286 -1.75 -29.33 21.38
C HIS A 286 -3.00 -30.13 21.71
N ASP A 287 -4.06 -29.51 22.25
CA ASP A 287 -5.24 -30.26 22.67
C ASP A 287 -5.93 -30.91 21.44
N PRO A 288 -6.15 -32.23 21.42
CA PRO A 288 -6.76 -32.92 20.28
C PRO A 288 -8.15 -32.38 19.88
N HIS A 289 -8.86 -31.72 20.80
CA HIS A 289 -10.18 -31.16 20.56
C HIS A 289 -10.13 -29.72 20.03
N PHE A 290 -9.02 -28.99 20.23
CA PHE A 290 -8.91 -27.56 19.89
C PHE A 290 -7.86 -27.26 18.81
N ARG A 291 -6.87 -28.13 18.60
CA ARG A 291 -5.73 -27.89 17.69
C ARG A 291 -6.08 -27.69 16.22
N ASP A 292 -7.29 -28.10 15.82
CA ASP A 292 -7.78 -27.95 14.46
C ASP A 292 -8.78 -26.78 14.32
N LEU A 293 -9.07 -26.05 15.41
CA LEU A 293 -9.88 -24.83 15.38
C LEU A 293 -9.04 -23.63 14.93
N VAL A 294 -9.26 -23.18 13.71
CA VAL A 294 -8.57 -22.01 13.14
C VAL A 294 -9.28 -20.73 13.58
N LEU A 295 -8.60 -19.92 14.38
CA LEU A 295 -9.12 -18.65 14.88
C LEU A 295 -8.72 -17.48 13.97
N PHE A 296 -9.65 -16.55 13.79
CA PHE A 296 -9.43 -15.29 13.09
C PHE A 296 -9.25 -14.16 14.09
N TYR A 297 -8.27 -13.31 13.85
CA TYR A 297 -7.92 -12.21 14.74
C TYR A 297 -7.97 -10.87 14.02
N GLU A 298 -8.07 -9.82 14.81
CA GLU A 298 -8.09 -8.44 14.35
C GLU A 298 -6.80 -8.07 13.61
N TYR A 299 -5.65 -8.43 14.18
CA TYR A 299 -4.33 -8.24 13.62
C TYR A 299 -3.34 -9.29 14.17
N PHE A 300 -2.11 -9.28 13.65
CA PHE A 300 -1.11 -10.30 13.95
C PHE A 300 0.21 -9.68 14.38
N HIS A 301 0.91 -10.33 15.30
CA HIS A 301 2.20 -9.85 15.78
C HIS A 301 3.21 -9.72 14.64
N GLY A 302 3.81 -8.55 14.47
CA GLY A 302 4.67 -8.22 13.32
C GLY A 302 5.97 -9.03 13.22
N ASP A 303 6.37 -9.73 14.28
CA ASP A 303 7.56 -10.59 14.30
C ASP A 303 7.25 -12.09 14.47
N THR A 304 6.05 -12.47 14.92
CA THR A 304 5.76 -13.88 15.29
C THR A 304 4.45 -14.41 14.73
N GLY A 305 3.61 -13.56 14.14
CA GLY A 305 2.34 -13.96 13.56
C GLY A 305 1.25 -14.34 14.58
N ARG A 306 1.51 -14.25 15.90
CA ARG A 306 0.49 -14.50 16.92
C ARG A 306 -0.73 -13.61 16.68
N GLY A 307 -1.93 -14.18 16.78
CA GLY A 307 -3.18 -13.43 16.71
C GLY A 307 -3.39 -12.52 17.93
N ILE A 308 -3.83 -11.29 17.69
CA ILE A 308 -4.03 -10.24 18.71
C ILE A 308 -5.35 -9.50 18.44
N GLY A 309 -5.92 -8.92 19.48
CA GLY A 309 -7.17 -8.16 19.43
C GLY A 309 -8.39 -9.08 19.45
N ALA A 310 -9.48 -8.62 18.87
CA ALA A 310 -10.71 -9.40 18.81
C ALA A 310 -10.49 -10.76 18.11
N SER A 311 -10.84 -11.85 18.79
CA SER A 311 -10.93 -13.17 18.16
C SER A 311 -12.26 -13.34 17.41
N HIS A 312 -12.34 -14.32 16.51
CA HIS A 312 -13.46 -14.54 15.59
C HIS A 312 -13.68 -13.36 14.63
N GLN A 313 -12.63 -12.59 14.35
CA GLN A 313 -12.70 -11.48 13.42
C GLN A 313 -12.61 -11.97 11.97
N THR A 314 -13.61 -12.75 11.53
CA THR A 314 -13.83 -13.09 10.11
C THR A 314 -14.41 -11.90 9.33
N GLY A 315 -14.12 -10.67 9.75
CA GLY A 315 -14.34 -9.45 8.99
C GLY A 315 -13.27 -9.31 7.93
N TRP A 316 -12.43 -8.27 8.03
CA TRP A 316 -11.35 -8.07 7.05
C TRP A 316 -10.34 -9.23 6.98
N THR A 317 -10.18 -10.02 8.04
CA THR A 317 -9.23 -11.15 8.03
C THR A 317 -9.73 -12.28 7.13
N GLY A 318 -11.03 -12.32 6.83
CA GLY A 318 -11.63 -13.31 5.91
C GLY A 318 -11.13 -13.23 4.47
N VAL A 319 -10.53 -12.10 4.05
CA VAL A 319 -9.95 -11.96 2.70
C VAL A 319 -8.80 -12.92 2.43
N VAL A 320 -8.24 -13.57 3.46
CA VAL A 320 -7.27 -14.67 3.30
C VAL A 320 -7.80 -15.80 2.39
N ALA A 321 -9.13 -15.98 2.31
CA ALA A 321 -9.73 -16.96 1.40
C ALA A 321 -9.41 -16.66 -0.08
N GLU A 322 -9.37 -15.39 -0.48
CA GLU A 322 -8.98 -14.98 -1.83
C GLU A 322 -7.49 -15.26 -2.09
N LEU A 323 -6.64 -14.98 -1.09
CA LEU A 323 -5.20 -15.27 -1.18
C LEU A 323 -4.94 -16.77 -1.35
N ILE A 324 -5.68 -17.62 -0.65
CA ILE A 324 -5.58 -19.08 -0.78
C ILE A 324 -5.99 -19.52 -2.19
N ASP A 325 -7.11 -19.03 -2.71
CA ASP A 325 -7.59 -19.34 -4.06
C ASP A 325 -6.58 -18.91 -5.13
N ARG A 326 -5.99 -17.71 -4.97
CA ARG A 326 -4.91 -17.21 -5.83
C ARG A 326 -3.73 -18.16 -5.89
N ILE A 327 -3.15 -18.51 -4.73
CA ILE A 327 -1.96 -19.38 -4.69
C ILE A 327 -2.29 -20.76 -5.24
N HIS A 328 -3.44 -21.33 -4.87
CA HIS A 328 -3.87 -22.63 -5.36
C HIS A 328 -4.04 -22.70 -6.88
N LYS A 329 -4.63 -21.67 -7.50
CA LYS A 329 -4.81 -21.61 -8.96
C LYS A 329 -3.47 -21.61 -9.69
N LYS A 330 -2.43 -20.97 -9.14
CA LYS A 330 -1.09 -20.98 -9.74
C LYS A 330 -0.46 -22.37 -9.71
N ASP A 331 -0.58 -23.09 -8.60
CA ASP A 331 -0.07 -24.45 -8.46
C ASP A 331 -0.69 -25.42 -9.49
N LEU A 332 -1.93 -25.18 -9.92
CA LEU A 332 -2.60 -25.99 -10.94
C LEU A 332 -2.17 -25.65 -12.39
N THR A 333 -1.58 -24.47 -12.60
CA THR A 333 -1.14 -24.01 -13.93
C THR A 333 0.34 -24.29 -14.23
N HIS A 334 1.09 -24.84 -13.27
CA HIS A 334 2.49 -25.23 -13.37
C HIS A 334 2.68 -26.75 -13.31
#